data_AF-A0A453PZ24-F1
#
_entry.id   AF-A0A453PZ24-F1
#
_cell.length_a   1.000
_cell.length_b   1.000
_cell.length_c   1.000
_cell.angle_alpha   90.00
_cell.angle_beta   90.00
_cell.angle_gamma   90.00
#
_symmetry.space_group_name_H-M   'P 1'
#
loop_
_entity.id
_entity.type
_entity.pdbx_description
1 polymer ?
#
loop_
_entity_poly.entity_id
_entity_poly.type
_entity_poly.pdbx_seq_one_letter_code
_entity_poly.pdbx_strand_id
1 'polypeptide(L)'
;MKIIEGEFERPVSQVFSYISDEPVASASFGQVYQGRTFDGALVAIKVQRPNLLPSVLRDIYILRLGLSFVRKVAKRRSNISLYADELGKGFVDELDYNIEADNATKFLDTHSKYSFVMVPKVLKQLTRKRVLTMEWVAGENPRELLSLAKGISGSIAQLSEKQKLDAKARLLDLVNKGVEASLVQLLETGLLHADPHPGNLRYTPDGRVGFLDFGLLCEMEKKHSRAMLSSIVHIVNGDWASLVYDLIEMDVVPPRTNLRRVTMDLEDTLGEVTYEGGIPDIKFSRVLGKIWSIALKYHFRMPPYFTLVLRSIASLEGLAIAQDGTFKTFQAAYPYVVRKLLSDNSLDTRKVLHQVIFNRRKEFQWQKIAVFLKLASARGNFRQNTGALPERKGLDVSNLAEISDASSLDRATPERAMHTANLCLRLLLSRDSIVIRRLIMTANHKSLARDLISKDAAIFRALLSRALADVVCQWMVKVTALKQLRDRGDDPGLSKEAPISPVVSSLQEVVRDRRLKVIFSKFVKDLREEPMLMVRVGWSALVVSAVSTAIGAHRFAVLLSEEYLPVPTSRRPALAQI
;
A
#
# COMPACT_ATOMS: atom_id res chain seq x y z
N MET A 1 3.31 -43.86 0.62
CA MET A 1 3.75 -44.62 1.81
C MET A 1 5.25 -44.97 1.79
N LYS A 2 5.76 -45.81 0.87
CA LYS A 2 7.19 -46.25 0.85
C LYS A 2 8.24 -45.14 1.03
N ILE A 3 8.03 -43.96 0.43
CA ILE A 3 8.94 -42.82 0.57
C ILE A 3 8.97 -42.29 2.01
N ILE A 4 7.80 -42.17 2.66
CA ILE A 4 7.68 -41.73 4.05
C ILE A 4 8.42 -42.74 4.95
N GLU A 5 8.13 -44.03 4.79
CA GLU A 5 8.75 -45.08 5.61
C GLU A 5 10.27 -45.12 5.43
N GLY A 6 10.77 -44.89 4.21
CA GLY A 6 12.20 -44.81 3.93
C GLY A 6 12.88 -43.57 4.52
N GLU A 7 12.20 -42.42 4.64
CA GLU A 7 12.76 -41.20 5.24
C GLU A 7 12.75 -41.23 6.78
N PHE A 8 11.78 -41.92 7.38
CA PHE A 8 11.62 -42.01 8.84
C PHE A 8 12.10 -43.34 9.44
N GLU A 9 12.48 -44.31 8.60
CA GLU A 9 12.92 -45.67 8.97
C GLU A 9 11.91 -46.41 9.86
N ARG A 10 10.62 -46.08 9.72
CA ARG A 10 9.52 -46.60 10.53
C ARG A 10 8.23 -46.68 9.71
N PRO A 11 7.28 -47.57 10.06
CA PRO A 11 5.96 -47.61 9.40
C PRO A 11 5.23 -46.27 9.50
N VAL A 12 4.48 -45.88 8.46
CA VAL A 12 3.75 -44.59 8.44
C VAL A 12 2.81 -44.45 9.64
N SER A 13 2.20 -45.55 10.07
CA SER A 13 1.31 -45.62 11.24
C SER A 13 1.99 -45.32 12.58
N GLN A 14 3.33 -45.27 12.64
CA GLN A 14 4.09 -44.84 13.81
C GLN A 14 4.57 -43.38 13.69
N VAL A 15 4.44 -42.76 12.52
CA VAL A 15 4.85 -41.37 12.26
C VAL A 15 3.65 -40.44 12.34
N PHE A 16 2.52 -40.85 11.76
CA PHE A 16 1.26 -40.09 11.73
C PHE A 16 0.13 -40.95 12.30
N SER A 17 -0.79 -40.32 13.04
CA SER A 17 -1.99 -41.00 13.54
C SER A 17 -3.02 -41.23 12.42
N TYR A 18 -2.99 -40.39 11.39
CA TYR A 18 -3.81 -40.52 10.19
C TYR A 18 -3.10 -39.87 8.99
N ILE A 19 -3.29 -40.46 7.81
CA ILE A 19 -2.93 -39.88 6.51
C ILE A 19 -4.03 -40.25 5.51
N SER A 20 -4.40 -39.34 4.63
CA SER A 20 -5.39 -39.59 3.59
C SER A 20 -4.86 -40.59 2.56
N ASP A 21 -5.74 -41.45 2.04
CA ASP A 21 -5.38 -42.42 0.99
C ASP A 21 -5.08 -41.71 -0.33
N GLU A 22 -5.91 -40.71 -0.66
CA GLU A 22 -5.76 -39.88 -1.85
C GLU A 22 -5.05 -38.55 -1.53
N PRO A 23 -4.24 -38.03 -2.46
CA PRO A 23 -3.63 -36.71 -2.31
C PRO A 23 -4.68 -35.62 -2.47
N VAL A 24 -4.61 -34.60 -1.61
CA VAL A 24 -5.51 -33.43 -1.64
C VAL A 24 -5.05 -32.36 -2.63
N ALA A 25 -3.76 -32.37 -3.00
CA ALA A 25 -3.22 -31.48 -4.01
C ALA A 25 -1.97 -32.08 -4.69
N SER A 26 -1.70 -31.65 -5.93
CA SER A 26 -0.41 -31.89 -6.58
C SER A 26 0.47 -30.65 -6.41
N ALA A 27 1.71 -30.86 -6.00
CA ALA A 27 2.78 -29.87 -6.10
C ALA A 27 3.62 -30.13 -7.37
N SER A 28 4.61 -29.29 -7.65
CA SER A 28 5.54 -29.44 -8.79
C SER A 28 6.25 -30.79 -8.77
N PHE A 29 7.00 -31.07 -7.71
CA PHE A 29 7.79 -32.29 -7.50
C PHE A 29 7.17 -33.25 -6.47
N GLY A 30 5.93 -33.02 -6.07
CA GLY A 30 5.31 -33.81 -5.01
C GLY A 30 3.81 -33.91 -5.06
N GLN A 31 3.28 -34.64 -4.10
CA GLN A 31 1.87 -34.76 -3.80
C GLN A 31 1.66 -34.39 -2.34
N VAL A 32 0.56 -33.70 -2.05
CA VAL A 32 0.22 -33.28 -0.69
C VAL A 32 -0.91 -34.16 -0.20
N TYR A 33 -0.72 -34.75 0.97
CA TYR A 33 -1.70 -35.54 1.69
C TYR A 33 -2.17 -34.79 2.92
N GLN A 34 -3.43 -34.96 3.30
CA GLN A 34 -3.90 -34.48 4.59
C GLN A 34 -3.55 -35.54 5.64
N GLY A 35 -3.04 -35.11 6.79
CA GLY A 35 -2.72 -36.02 7.88
C GLY A 35 -3.05 -35.45 9.25
N ARG A 36 -2.82 -36.27 10.26
CA ARG A 36 -2.93 -35.92 11.66
C ARG A 36 -1.75 -36.46 12.45
N THR A 37 -1.23 -35.66 13.36
CA THR A 37 -0.18 -36.07 14.30
C THR A 37 -0.78 -36.78 15.52
N PHE A 38 0.05 -37.39 16.37
CA PHE A 38 -0.44 -38.11 17.56
C PHE A 38 -0.98 -37.18 18.66
N ASP A 39 -0.51 -35.93 18.71
CA ASP A 39 -1.06 -34.85 19.53
C ASP A 39 -2.34 -34.23 18.94
N GLY A 40 -2.81 -34.74 17.79
CA GLY A 40 -4.10 -34.37 17.20
C GLY A 40 -4.07 -33.20 16.21
N ALA A 41 -2.90 -32.60 15.95
CA ALA A 41 -2.79 -31.49 15.01
C ALA A 41 -3.02 -31.95 13.56
N LEU A 42 -3.80 -31.16 12.81
CA LEU A 42 -3.99 -31.38 11.38
C LEU A 42 -2.79 -30.84 10.60
N VAL A 43 -2.29 -31.64 9.67
CA VAL A 43 -1.07 -31.34 8.90
C VAL A 43 -1.26 -31.56 7.40
N ALA A 44 -0.53 -30.80 6.61
CA ALA A 44 -0.27 -31.06 5.21
C ALA A 44 1.08 -31.78 5.07
N ILE A 45 1.07 -32.96 4.45
CA ILE A 45 2.25 -33.82 4.26
C ILE A 45 2.58 -33.83 2.77
N LYS A 46 3.57 -33.03 2.36
CA LYS A 46 4.07 -32.97 0.98
C LYS A 46 5.14 -34.04 0.80
N VAL A 47 4.88 -35.01 -0.07
CA VAL A 47 5.76 -36.15 -0.36
C VAL A 47 6.25 -36.05 -1.79
N GLN A 48 7.55 -36.26 -2.03
CA GLN A 48 8.09 -36.26 -3.39
C GLN A 48 7.56 -37.41 -4.23
N ARG A 49 7.47 -37.20 -5.55
CA ARG A 49 7.17 -38.29 -6.48
C ARG A 49 8.36 -39.28 -6.55
N PRO A 50 8.10 -40.58 -6.77
CA PRO A 50 9.16 -41.57 -6.87
C PRO A 50 10.11 -41.28 -8.05
N ASN A 51 11.39 -41.58 -7.87
CA ASN A 51 12.44 -41.51 -8.90
C ASN A 51 12.65 -40.12 -9.54
N LEU A 52 12.34 -39.04 -8.83
CA LEU A 52 12.51 -37.68 -9.35
C LEU A 52 13.97 -37.30 -9.61
N LEU A 53 14.88 -37.55 -8.66
CA LEU A 53 16.28 -37.17 -8.80
C LEU A 53 16.94 -37.77 -10.07
N PRO A 54 16.84 -39.09 -10.34
CA PRO A 54 17.34 -39.65 -11.60
C PRO A 54 16.70 -39.04 -12.85
N SER A 55 15.39 -38.75 -12.81
CA SER A 55 14.68 -38.15 -13.95
C SER A 55 15.18 -36.73 -14.22
N VAL A 56 15.25 -35.90 -13.20
CA VAL A 56 15.73 -34.51 -13.28
C VAL A 56 17.16 -34.46 -13.81
N LEU A 57 18.06 -35.29 -13.27
CA LEU A 57 19.46 -35.36 -13.74
C LEU A 57 19.56 -35.77 -15.21
N ARG A 58 18.76 -36.75 -15.64
CA ARG A 58 18.71 -37.17 -17.04
C ARG A 58 18.20 -36.05 -17.95
N ASP A 59 17.16 -35.35 -17.55
CA ASP A 59 16.54 -34.29 -18.36
C ASP A 59 17.49 -33.08 -18.49
N ILE A 60 18.22 -32.72 -17.42
CA ILE A 60 19.30 -31.72 -17.43
C ILE A 60 20.43 -32.16 -18.37
N TYR A 61 20.82 -33.43 -18.33
CA TYR A 61 21.86 -33.97 -19.21
C TYR A 61 21.46 -33.88 -20.69
N ILE A 62 20.21 -34.24 -21.02
CA ILE A 62 19.66 -34.10 -22.37
C ILE A 62 19.65 -32.63 -22.82
N LEU A 63 19.20 -31.71 -21.95
CA LEU A 63 19.21 -30.28 -22.23
C LEU A 63 20.62 -29.77 -22.51
N ARG A 64 21.60 -30.18 -21.70
CA ARG A 64 23.01 -29.83 -21.88
C ARG A 64 23.56 -30.32 -23.23
N LEU A 65 23.21 -31.53 -23.66
CA LEU A 65 23.59 -32.06 -24.98
C LEU A 65 22.96 -31.22 -26.11
N GLY A 66 21.66 -30.93 -26.01
CA GLY A 66 20.94 -30.11 -26.99
C GLY A 66 21.53 -28.70 -27.14
N LEU A 67 21.80 -28.02 -26.02
CA LEU A 67 22.43 -26.69 -26.03
C LEU A 67 23.85 -26.72 -26.61
N SER A 68 24.60 -27.79 -26.35
CA SER A 68 25.93 -27.99 -26.93
C SER A 68 25.87 -28.18 -28.44
N PHE A 69 24.84 -28.88 -28.94
CA PHE A 69 24.59 -29.03 -30.37
C PHE A 69 24.19 -27.70 -31.02
N VAL A 70 23.23 -26.97 -30.43
CA VAL A 70 22.81 -25.64 -30.90
C VAL A 70 23.99 -24.67 -30.97
N ARG A 71 24.88 -24.69 -29.96
CA ARG A 71 26.10 -23.87 -29.97
C ARG A 71 26.98 -24.16 -31.18
N LYS A 72 27.17 -25.44 -31.54
CA LYS A 72 27.96 -25.85 -32.71
C LYS A 72 27.31 -25.37 -34.02
N VAL A 73 26.01 -25.59 -34.17
CA VAL A 73 25.27 -25.22 -35.39
C VAL A 73 25.18 -23.70 -35.56
N ALA A 74 24.87 -22.97 -34.49
CA ALA A 74 24.71 -21.51 -34.52
C ALA A 74 26.05 -20.74 -34.48
N LYS A 75 27.20 -21.43 -34.47
CA LYS A 75 28.56 -20.86 -34.34
C LYS A 75 28.67 -19.81 -33.21
N ARG A 76 27.89 -19.96 -32.13
CA ARG A 76 27.88 -19.00 -31.01
C ARG A 76 29.13 -19.19 -30.15
N ARG A 77 29.79 -18.07 -29.82
CA ARG A 77 30.96 -18.07 -28.92
C ARG A 77 30.58 -18.31 -27.45
N SER A 78 29.37 -17.93 -27.03
CA SER A 78 28.91 -18.11 -25.66
C SER A 78 28.66 -19.59 -25.32
N ASN A 79 29.06 -20.01 -24.12
CA ASN A 79 28.84 -21.38 -23.65
C ASN A 79 27.42 -21.53 -23.08
N ILE A 80 26.44 -21.65 -23.97
CA ILE A 80 25.00 -21.72 -23.61
C ILE A 80 24.71 -22.97 -22.75
N SER A 81 25.54 -24.01 -22.85
CA SER A 81 25.43 -25.21 -22.02
C SER A 81 25.56 -24.94 -20.52
N LEU A 82 26.21 -23.83 -20.11
CA LEU A 82 26.28 -23.41 -18.70
C LEU A 82 24.90 -23.06 -18.13
N TYR A 83 23.95 -22.62 -18.96
CA TYR A 83 22.59 -22.37 -18.49
C TYR A 83 21.88 -23.67 -18.07
N ALA A 84 22.20 -24.81 -18.71
CA ALA A 84 21.67 -26.09 -18.27
C ALA A 84 22.22 -26.50 -16.90
N ASP A 85 23.49 -26.20 -16.62
CA ASP A 85 24.12 -26.50 -15.33
C ASP A 85 23.51 -25.65 -14.21
N GLU A 86 23.29 -24.34 -14.44
CA GLU A 86 22.63 -23.45 -13.50
C GLU A 86 21.16 -23.84 -13.24
N LEU A 87 20.40 -24.14 -14.30
CA LEU A 87 19.03 -24.66 -14.17
C LEU A 87 19.01 -25.99 -13.42
N GLY A 88 19.99 -26.85 -13.71
CA GLY A 88 20.09 -28.15 -13.09
C GLY A 88 20.37 -28.07 -11.59
N LYS A 89 21.24 -27.15 -11.17
CA LYS A 89 21.47 -26.86 -9.77
C LYS A 89 20.18 -26.42 -9.07
N GLY A 90 19.43 -25.49 -9.67
CA GLY A 90 18.14 -25.05 -9.14
C GLY A 90 17.13 -26.19 -8.94
N PHE A 91 16.99 -27.09 -9.94
CA PHE A 91 16.08 -28.22 -9.80
C PHE A 91 16.53 -29.25 -8.75
N VAL A 92 17.83 -29.45 -8.57
CA VAL A 92 18.35 -30.34 -7.52
C VAL A 92 18.10 -29.74 -6.13
N ASP A 93 18.29 -28.43 -5.98
CA ASP A 93 17.99 -27.72 -4.73
C ASP A 93 16.49 -27.82 -4.38
N GLU A 94 15.59 -27.76 -5.37
CA GLU A 94 14.14 -27.98 -5.16
C GLU A 94 13.77 -29.41 -4.70
N LEU A 95 14.67 -30.39 -4.86
CA LEU A 95 14.49 -31.75 -4.36
C LEU A 95 14.94 -31.94 -2.91
N ASP A 96 15.41 -30.91 -2.21
CA ASP A 96 15.64 -30.97 -0.76
C ASP A 96 14.58 -30.15 -0.02
N TYR A 97 13.56 -30.83 0.49
CA TYR A 97 12.47 -30.19 1.23
C TYR A 97 12.88 -29.55 2.56
N ASN A 98 14.11 -29.79 3.06
CA ASN A 98 14.61 -29.03 4.19
C ASN A 98 14.84 -27.55 3.81
N ILE A 99 15.23 -27.28 2.57
CA ILE A 99 15.41 -25.89 2.07
C ILE A 99 14.06 -25.18 2.07
N GLU A 100 13.01 -25.84 1.57
CA GLU A 100 11.65 -25.30 1.58
C GLU A 100 11.14 -25.09 3.02
N ALA A 101 11.42 -26.01 3.94
CA ALA A 101 11.08 -25.87 5.36
C ALA A 101 11.76 -24.67 6.03
N ASP A 102 13.04 -24.46 5.76
CA ASP A 102 13.79 -23.32 6.31
C ASP A 102 13.30 -22.01 5.69
N ASN A 103 12.98 -21.99 4.39
CA ASN A 103 12.34 -20.87 3.72
C ASN A 103 10.99 -20.52 4.35
N ALA A 104 10.12 -21.52 4.58
CA ALA A 104 8.83 -21.32 5.21
C ALA A 104 8.97 -20.75 6.63
N THR A 105 9.92 -21.28 7.41
CA THR A 105 10.23 -20.77 8.76
C THR A 105 10.70 -19.32 8.72
N LYS A 106 11.65 -18.99 7.83
CA LYS A 106 12.14 -17.63 7.64
C LYS A 106 11.03 -16.67 7.22
N PHE A 107 10.14 -17.12 6.33
CA PHE A 107 9.01 -16.33 5.85
C PHE A 107 7.99 -16.08 6.96
N LEU A 108 7.70 -17.08 7.80
CA LEU A 108 6.87 -16.96 9.00
C LEU A 108 7.46 -15.93 9.97
N ASP A 109 8.72 -16.07 10.34
CA ASP A 109 9.39 -15.17 11.31
C ASP A 109 9.34 -13.71 10.83
N THR A 110 9.57 -13.50 9.54
CA THR A 110 9.60 -12.17 8.91
C THR A 110 8.21 -11.51 8.86
N HIS A 111 7.15 -12.29 8.64
CA HIS A 111 5.81 -11.78 8.34
C HIS A 111 4.77 -12.00 9.45
N SER A 112 5.11 -12.72 10.52
CA SER A 112 4.22 -13.01 11.67
C SER A 112 3.57 -11.78 12.32
N LYS A 113 4.22 -10.61 12.23
CA LYS A 113 3.70 -9.33 12.73
C LYS A 113 2.53 -8.75 11.92
N TYR A 114 2.28 -9.25 10.71
CA TYR A 114 1.19 -8.78 9.85
C TYR A 114 -0.03 -9.70 9.99
N SER A 115 -1.06 -9.23 10.68
CA SER A 115 -2.24 -10.04 11.03
C SER A 115 -3.04 -10.55 9.84
N PHE A 116 -2.90 -9.95 8.66
CA PHE A 116 -3.57 -10.36 7.42
C PHE A 116 -2.81 -11.44 6.63
N VAL A 117 -1.59 -11.80 7.05
CA VAL A 117 -0.78 -12.86 6.44
C VAL A 117 -0.84 -14.11 7.32
N MET A 118 -1.02 -15.26 6.68
CA MET A 118 -0.97 -16.57 7.32
C MET A 118 0.15 -17.40 6.68
N VAL A 119 0.99 -17.98 7.51
CA VAL A 119 2.08 -18.87 7.11
C VAL A 119 1.99 -20.10 8.01
N PRO A 120 1.87 -21.33 7.46
CA PRO A 120 1.80 -22.53 8.27
C PRO A 120 3.13 -22.77 8.99
N LYS A 121 3.08 -23.21 10.25
CA LYS A 121 4.31 -23.65 10.93
C LYS A 121 4.79 -24.97 10.34
N VAL A 122 6.10 -25.08 10.15
CA VAL A 122 6.76 -26.32 9.76
C VAL A 122 6.97 -27.20 10.98
N LEU A 123 6.58 -28.47 10.88
CA LEU A 123 6.88 -29.49 11.89
C LEU A 123 8.23 -30.10 11.54
N LYS A 124 9.32 -29.48 12.02
CA LYS A 124 10.69 -29.87 11.68
C LYS A 124 10.99 -31.33 12.04
N GLN A 125 10.46 -31.82 13.16
CA GLN A 125 10.61 -33.21 13.59
C GLN A 125 10.00 -34.22 12.59
N LEU A 126 8.94 -33.81 11.87
CA LEU A 126 8.25 -34.58 10.83
C LEU A 126 8.64 -34.12 9.41
N THR A 127 9.79 -33.48 9.24
CA THR A 127 10.30 -33.06 7.93
C THR A 127 11.65 -33.72 7.65
N ARG A 128 11.83 -34.19 6.43
CA ARG A 128 13.04 -34.83 5.88
C ARG A 128 13.23 -34.38 4.43
N LYS A 129 14.27 -34.88 3.76
CA LYS A 129 14.62 -34.46 2.39
C LYS A 129 13.49 -34.64 1.38
N ARG A 130 12.71 -35.73 1.52
CA ARG A 130 11.63 -36.08 0.58
C ARG A 130 10.22 -35.95 1.14
N VAL A 131 10.08 -35.51 2.39
CA VAL A 131 8.79 -35.32 3.08
C VAL A 131 8.80 -34.01 3.86
N LEU A 132 7.91 -33.08 3.51
CA LEU A 132 7.70 -31.83 4.23
C LEU A 132 6.36 -31.89 4.95
N THR A 133 6.38 -31.62 6.26
CA THR A 133 5.17 -31.58 7.08
C THR A 133 4.99 -30.19 7.66
N MET A 134 3.82 -29.61 7.42
CA MET A 134 3.44 -28.28 7.92
C MET A 134 2.01 -28.27 8.44
N GLU A 135 1.66 -27.27 9.24
CA GLU A 135 0.29 -27.04 9.71
C GLU A 135 -0.70 -27.00 8.53
N TRP A 136 -1.86 -27.65 8.71
CA TRP A 136 -2.92 -27.60 7.72
C TRP A 136 -3.54 -26.21 7.64
N VAL A 137 -3.53 -25.62 6.43
CA VAL A 137 -4.18 -24.32 6.17
C VAL A 137 -5.56 -24.56 5.58
N ALA A 138 -6.59 -24.41 6.41
CA ALA A 138 -7.96 -24.37 5.93
C ALA A 138 -8.23 -23.05 5.19
N GLY A 139 -8.98 -23.11 4.10
CA GLY A 139 -9.35 -21.92 3.34
C GLY A 139 -9.78 -22.25 1.91
N GLU A 140 -10.32 -21.24 1.25
CA GLU A 140 -10.81 -21.37 -0.12
C GLU A 140 -9.69 -21.11 -1.12
N ASN A 141 -9.71 -21.84 -2.24
CA ASN A 141 -8.80 -21.61 -3.34
C ASN A 141 -9.26 -20.36 -4.13
N PRO A 142 -8.37 -19.40 -4.45
CA PRO A 142 -8.73 -18.23 -5.24
C PRO A 142 -9.34 -18.58 -6.61
N ARG A 143 -8.94 -19.71 -7.23
CA ARG A 143 -9.55 -20.18 -8.49
C ARG A 143 -10.98 -20.64 -8.32
N GLU A 144 -11.27 -21.33 -7.22
CA GLU A 144 -12.62 -21.78 -6.87
C GLU A 144 -13.51 -20.59 -6.54
N LEU A 145 -13.02 -19.65 -5.72
CA LEU A 145 -13.69 -18.38 -5.44
C LEU A 145 -14.00 -17.60 -6.72
N LEU A 146 -13.05 -17.53 -7.66
CA LEU A 146 -13.25 -16.89 -8.95
C LEU A 146 -14.32 -17.60 -9.79
N SER A 147 -14.31 -18.94 -9.82
CA SER A 147 -15.31 -19.75 -10.52
C SER A 147 -16.72 -19.55 -9.94
N LEU A 148 -16.82 -19.53 -8.60
CA LEU A 148 -18.06 -19.25 -7.87
C LEU A 148 -18.57 -17.83 -8.14
N ALA A 149 -17.68 -16.83 -8.09
CA ALA A 149 -18.02 -15.43 -8.34
C ALA A 149 -18.49 -15.19 -9.79
N LYS A 150 -17.97 -15.94 -10.76
CA LYS A 150 -18.37 -15.85 -12.18
C LYS A 150 -19.53 -16.77 -12.57
N GLY A 151 -19.92 -17.71 -11.70
CA GLY A 151 -20.98 -18.68 -11.99
C GLY A 151 -20.62 -19.70 -13.07
N ILE A 152 -19.33 -20.01 -13.28
CA ILE A 152 -18.83 -20.84 -14.39
C ILE A 152 -18.73 -22.34 -14.03
N SER A 153 -18.86 -22.71 -12.75
CA SER A 153 -18.73 -24.12 -12.34
C SER A 153 -19.91 -24.98 -12.80
N GLY A 154 -19.64 -25.96 -13.69
CA GLY A 154 -20.64 -26.83 -14.33
C GLY A 154 -21.46 -27.73 -13.41
N SER A 155 -21.13 -27.79 -12.11
CA SER A 155 -21.91 -28.53 -11.10
C SER A 155 -22.87 -27.65 -10.30
N ILE A 156 -22.96 -26.34 -10.57
CA ILE A 156 -23.54 -25.38 -9.62
C ILE A 156 -24.50 -24.36 -10.26
N ALA A 157 -25.48 -24.86 -11.02
CA ALA A 157 -26.59 -24.07 -11.56
C ALA A 157 -27.62 -23.57 -10.49
N GLN A 158 -27.36 -23.81 -9.19
CA GLN A 158 -28.29 -23.48 -8.07
C GLN A 158 -27.68 -22.55 -6.99
N LEU A 159 -26.58 -21.85 -7.25
CA LEU A 159 -26.11 -20.84 -6.28
C LEU A 159 -27.06 -19.65 -6.25
N SER A 160 -27.51 -19.29 -5.05
CA SER A 160 -28.21 -18.03 -4.81
C SER A 160 -27.30 -16.86 -5.22
N GLU A 161 -27.88 -15.79 -5.78
CA GLU A 161 -27.16 -14.54 -6.06
C GLU A 161 -26.40 -14.01 -4.84
N LYS A 162 -26.91 -14.26 -3.63
CA LYS A 162 -26.23 -13.94 -2.38
C LYS A 162 -24.86 -14.63 -2.26
N GLN A 163 -24.77 -15.91 -2.59
CA GLN A 163 -23.52 -16.68 -2.47
C GLN A 163 -22.48 -16.23 -3.49
N LYS A 164 -22.91 -15.82 -4.70
CA LYS A 164 -22.02 -15.25 -5.72
C LYS A 164 -21.45 -13.90 -5.26
N LEU A 165 -22.30 -13.05 -4.67
CA LEU A 165 -21.90 -11.76 -4.14
C LEU A 165 -20.93 -11.90 -2.96
N ASP A 166 -21.18 -12.85 -2.06
CA ASP A 166 -20.29 -13.16 -0.93
C ASP A 166 -18.94 -13.73 -1.39
N ALA A 167 -18.92 -14.59 -2.41
CA ALA A 167 -17.68 -15.08 -3.01
C ALA A 167 -16.87 -13.96 -3.69
N LYS A 168 -17.56 -13.05 -4.40
CA LYS A 168 -16.93 -11.87 -5.01
C LYS A 168 -16.31 -10.96 -3.95
N ALA A 169 -17.01 -10.70 -2.85
CA ALA A 169 -16.50 -9.88 -1.75
C ALA A 169 -15.24 -10.48 -1.11
N ARG A 170 -15.26 -11.78 -0.81
CA ARG A 170 -14.09 -12.51 -0.26
C ARG A 170 -12.90 -12.53 -1.22
N LEU A 171 -13.15 -12.75 -2.51
CA LEU A 171 -12.11 -12.71 -3.52
C LEU A 171 -11.48 -11.32 -3.65
N LEU A 172 -12.29 -10.27 -3.61
CA LEU A 172 -11.82 -8.89 -3.63
C LEU A 172 -10.97 -8.58 -2.39
N ASP A 173 -11.41 -9.01 -1.21
CA ASP A 173 -10.65 -8.88 0.04
C ASP A 173 -9.31 -9.64 0.00
N LEU A 174 -9.30 -10.87 -0.54
CA LEU A 174 -8.06 -11.62 -0.79
C LEU A 174 -7.11 -10.86 -1.72
N VAL A 175 -7.59 -10.36 -2.87
CA VAL A 175 -6.77 -9.62 -3.83
C VAL A 175 -6.17 -8.38 -3.17
N ASN A 176 -6.99 -7.63 -2.45
CA ASN A 176 -6.60 -6.45 -1.70
C ASN A 176 -5.48 -6.75 -0.69
N LYS A 177 -5.66 -7.77 0.16
CA LYS A 177 -4.65 -8.20 1.14
C LYS A 177 -3.42 -8.81 0.47
N GLY A 178 -3.57 -9.47 -0.68
CA GLY A 178 -2.47 -10.02 -1.46
C GLY A 178 -1.59 -8.92 -2.07
N VAL A 179 -2.19 -7.84 -2.57
CA VAL A 179 -1.49 -6.64 -3.03
C VAL A 179 -0.74 -5.99 -1.86
N GLU A 180 -1.41 -5.81 -0.72
CA GLU A 180 -0.75 -5.26 0.48
C GLU A 180 0.41 -6.13 0.96
N ALA A 181 0.22 -7.46 1.06
CA ALA A 181 1.27 -8.41 1.44
C ALA A 181 2.49 -8.30 0.52
N SER A 182 2.25 -8.09 -0.77
CA SER A 182 3.33 -8.01 -1.77
C SER A 182 4.08 -6.70 -1.71
N LEU A 183 3.39 -5.60 -1.40
CA LEU A 183 4.04 -4.31 -1.18
C LEU A 183 4.85 -4.31 0.11
N VAL A 184 4.36 -4.97 1.17
CA VAL A 184 5.13 -5.23 2.39
C VAL A 184 6.38 -6.03 2.07
N GLN A 185 6.24 -7.13 1.33
CA GLN A 185 7.36 -7.98 0.94
C GLN A 185 8.41 -7.23 0.11
N LEU A 186 7.96 -6.50 -0.92
CA LEU A 186 8.81 -5.78 -1.86
C LEU A 186 9.52 -4.59 -1.21
N LEU A 187 8.77 -3.80 -0.42
CA LEU A 187 9.22 -2.49 0.02
C LEU A 187 9.71 -2.51 1.48
N GLU A 188 9.09 -3.29 2.38
CA GLU A 188 9.41 -3.31 3.82
C GLU A 188 10.35 -4.43 4.22
N THR A 189 9.99 -5.68 3.97
CA THR A 189 10.74 -6.82 4.51
C THR A 189 11.91 -7.22 3.63
N GLY A 190 11.78 -7.04 2.31
CA GLY A 190 12.78 -7.47 1.33
C GLY A 190 12.82 -8.98 1.12
N LEU A 191 11.91 -9.74 1.74
CA LEU A 191 11.76 -11.18 1.56
C LEU A 191 10.44 -11.46 0.85
N LEU A 192 10.52 -11.72 -0.45
CA LEU A 192 9.37 -11.87 -1.34
C LEU A 192 9.13 -13.34 -1.68
N HIS A 193 7.87 -13.75 -1.63
CA HIS A 193 7.40 -14.99 -2.20
C HIS A 193 7.38 -14.87 -3.72
N ALA A 194 8.25 -15.58 -4.44
CA ALA A 194 8.46 -15.35 -5.87
C ALA A 194 7.40 -15.97 -6.80
N ASP A 195 6.56 -16.88 -6.27
CA ASP A 195 5.51 -17.54 -7.05
C ASP A 195 4.12 -17.59 -6.36
N PRO A 196 3.52 -16.43 -6.03
CA PRO A 196 2.22 -16.34 -5.34
C PRO A 196 1.07 -16.57 -6.33
N HIS A 197 1.09 -17.68 -7.06
CA HIS A 197 0.02 -18.05 -7.97
C HIS A 197 -1.19 -18.56 -7.18
N PRO A 198 -2.41 -18.56 -7.76
CA PRO A 198 -3.62 -18.96 -7.05
C PRO A 198 -3.55 -20.33 -6.35
N GLY A 199 -2.77 -21.29 -6.88
CA GLY A 199 -2.56 -22.59 -6.23
C GLY A 199 -1.76 -22.56 -4.91
N ASN A 200 -0.92 -21.54 -4.69
CA ASN A 200 -0.07 -21.38 -3.51
C ASN A 200 -0.68 -20.41 -2.49
N LEU A 201 -1.89 -19.93 -2.78
CA LEU A 201 -2.64 -19.01 -1.95
C LEU A 201 -3.91 -19.68 -1.41
N ARG A 202 -4.27 -19.30 -0.19
CA ARG A 202 -5.55 -19.66 0.43
C ARG A 202 -6.18 -18.43 1.06
N TYR A 203 -7.49 -18.29 0.88
CA TYR A 203 -8.27 -17.34 1.67
C TYR A 203 -8.77 -18.06 2.91
N THR A 204 -8.21 -17.74 4.07
CA THR A 204 -8.55 -18.45 5.32
C THR A 204 -9.90 -17.99 5.87
N PRO A 205 -10.60 -18.80 6.69
CA PRO A 205 -11.91 -18.44 7.24
C PRO A 205 -11.92 -17.17 8.11
N ASP A 206 -10.78 -16.83 8.71
CA ASP A 206 -10.54 -15.61 9.48
C ASP A 206 -10.14 -14.41 8.60
N GLY A 207 -10.20 -14.55 7.28
CA GLY A 207 -9.95 -13.49 6.32
C GLY A 207 -8.48 -13.12 6.16
N ARG A 208 -7.55 -14.08 6.27
CA ARG A 208 -6.12 -13.88 5.99
C ARG A 208 -5.74 -14.48 4.65
N VAL A 209 -4.60 -14.03 4.14
CA VAL A 209 -3.94 -14.61 2.95
C VAL A 209 -2.94 -15.65 3.42
N GLY A 210 -3.27 -16.92 3.22
CA GLY A 210 -2.40 -18.06 3.50
C GLY A 210 -1.45 -18.34 2.35
N PHE A 211 -0.14 -18.46 2.64
CA PHE A 211 0.89 -18.90 1.69
C PHE A 211 1.26 -20.35 1.97
N LEU A 212 1.41 -21.19 0.93
CA LEU A 212 1.56 -22.64 1.08
C LEU A 212 2.91 -23.22 0.59
N ASP A 213 3.49 -22.68 -0.48
CA ASP A 213 4.70 -23.23 -1.10
C ASP A 213 5.85 -22.24 -0.96
N PHE A 214 6.94 -22.66 -0.33
CA PHE A 214 8.07 -21.78 -0.03
C PHE A 214 9.34 -22.20 -0.79
N GLY A 215 9.18 -22.96 -1.88
CA GLY A 215 10.30 -23.41 -2.71
C GLY A 215 11.03 -22.25 -3.38
N LEU A 216 10.31 -21.16 -3.69
CA LEU A 216 10.85 -19.98 -4.35
C LEU A 216 10.65 -18.71 -3.52
N LEU A 217 11.66 -18.37 -2.71
CA LEU A 217 11.78 -17.07 -2.06
C LEU A 217 12.84 -16.21 -2.76
N CYS A 218 12.62 -14.90 -2.75
CA CYS A 218 13.54 -13.90 -3.25
C CYS A 218 13.91 -12.97 -2.10
N GLU A 219 15.19 -12.94 -1.72
CA GLU A 219 15.72 -12.00 -0.75
C GLU A 219 16.42 -10.86 -1.47
N MET A 220 15.98 -9.64 -1.18
CA MET A 220 16.47 -8.42 -1.79
C MET A 220 17.33 -7.64 -0.81
N GLU A 221 18.39 -7.02 -1.33
CA GLU A 221 19.12 -6.05 -0.55
C GLU A 221 18.26 -4.82 -0.28
N LYS A 222 18.50 -4.16 0.85
CA LYS A 222 17.79 -2.91 1.19
C LYS A 222 17.95 -1.83 0.11
N LYS A 223 19.08 -1.80 -0.61
CA LYS A 223 19.28 -0.87 -1.74
C LYS A 223 18.27 -1.12 -2.85
N HIS A 224 18.00 -2.39 -3.18
CA HIS A 224 17.06 -2.79 -4.22
C HIS A 224 15.62 -2.47 -3.83
N SER A 225 15.21 -2.77 -2.58
CA SER A 225 13.85 -2.43 -2.10
C SER A 225 13.59 -0.91 -2.11
N ARG A 226 14.61 -0.10 -1.82
CA ARG A 226 14.52 1.36 -1.91
C ARG A 226 14.42 1.84 -3.35
N ALA A 227 15.24 1.29 -4.24
CA ALA A 227 15.19 1.62 -5.67
C ALA A 227 13.84 1.18 -6.30
N MET A 228 13.25 0.08 -5.85
CA MET A 228 11.88 -0.32 -6.22
C MET A 228 10.83 0.67 -5.73
N LEU A 229 10.95 1.15 -4.48
CA LEU A 229 10.04 2.18 -3.96
C LEU A 229 10.15 3.48 -4.79
N SER A 230 11.38 3.90 -5.07
CA SER A 230 11.70 5.07 -5.90
C SER A 230 11.17 4.92 -7.33
N SER A 231 11.31 3.74 -7.93
CA SER A 231 10.88 3.49 -9.31
C SER A 231 9.36 3.55 -9.45
N ILE A 232 8.59 2.99 -8.50
CA ILE A 232 7.12 3.13 -8.50
C ILE A 232 6.73 4.61 -8.49
N VAL A 233 7.41 5.40 -7.66
CA VAL A 233 7.16 6.84 -7.54
C VAL A 233 7.52 7.58 -8.83
N HIS A 234 8.67 7.29 -9.45
CA HIS A 234 9.09 7.93 -10.68
C HIS A 234 8.22 7.55 -11.88
N ILE A 235 7.75 6.29 -11.96
CA ILE A 235 6.77 5.85 -12.96
C ILE A 235 5.46 6.63 -12.78
N VAL A 236 4.95 6.75 -11.54
CA VAL A 236 3.71 7.48 -11.27
C VAL A 236 3.82 8.97 -11.59
N ASN A 237 5.00 9.58 -11.43
CA ASN A 237 5.23 10.99 -11.73
C ASN A 237 5.69 11.25 -13.17
N GLY A 238 5.88 10.21 -14.00
CA GLY A 238 6.45 10.34 -15.35
C GLY A 238 7.90 10.85 -15.37
N ASP A 239 8.68 10.64 -14.30
CA ASP A 239 10.09 11.02 -14.23
C ASP A 239 11.00 9.88 -14.76
N TRP A 240 11.04 9.75 -16.07
CA TRP A 240 11.77 8.69 -16.76
C TRP A 240 13.29 8.79 -16.59
N ALA A 241 13.81 10.01 -16.42
CA ALA A 241 15.23 10.22 -16.15
C ALA A 241 15.63 9.61 -14.81
N SER A 242 14.85 9.89 -13.76
CA SER A 242 15.08 9.32 -12.42
C SER A 242 14.84 7.81 -12.39
N LEU A 243 13.86 7.30 -13.14
CA LEU A 243 13.62 5.85 -13.28
C LEU A 243 14.84 5.10 -13.83
N VAL A 244 15.57 5.67 -14.79
CA VAL A 244 16.80 5.03 -15.32
C VAL A 244 17.86 4.89 -14.23
N TYR A 245 17.99 5.87 -13.33
CA TYR A 245 18.89 5.77 -12.19
C TYR A 245 18.44 4.69 -11.19
N ASP A 246 17.14 4.55 -10.92
CA ASP A 246 16.65 3.45 -10.08
C ASP A 246 16.95 2.08 -10.69
N LEU A 247 16.85 1.95 -12.01
CA LEU A 247 17.21 0.72 -12.73
C LEU A 247 18.71 0.42 -12.68
N ILE A 248 19.57 1.43 -12.53
CA ILE A 248 21.00 1.22 -12.25
C ILE A 248 21.19 0.72 -10.82
N GLU A 249 20.54 1.34 -9.83
CA GLU A 249 20.61 0.92 -8.42
C GLU A 249 20.06 -0.50 -8.20
N MET A 250 19.17 -0.95 -9.08
CA MET A 250 18.66 -2.33 -9.13
C MET A 250 19.57 -3.28 -9.95
N ASP A 251 20.78 -2.87 -10.32
CA ASP A 251 21.72 -3.66 -11.11
C ASP A 251 21.14 -4.14 -12.47
N VAL A 252 20.06 -3.50 -12.95
CA VAL A 252 19.37 -3.85 -14.20
C VAL A 252 20.06 -3.21 -15.40
N VAL A 253 20.38 -1.92 -15.28
CA VAL A 253 21.04 -1.16 -16.35
C VAL A 253 22.56 -1.22 -16.15
N PRO A 254 23.32 -1.73 -17.14
CA PRO A 254 24.77 -1.72 -17.07
C PRO A 254 25.36 -0.29 -17.00
N PRO A 255 26.47 -0.06 -16.27
CA PRO A 255 27.09 1.27 -16.16
C PRO A 255 27.55 1.90 -17.47
N ARG A 256 27.78 1.10 -18.52
CA ARG A 256 28.25 1.58 -19.84
C ARG A 256 27.12 1.93 -20.81
N THR A 257 25.87 1.80 -20.40
CA THR A 257 24.70 2.07 -21.24
C THR A 257 24.52 3.58 -21.46
N ASN A 258 24.16 3.99 -22.69
CA ASN A 258 23.86 5.38 -22.98
C ASN A 258 22.51 5.79 -22.35
N LEU A 259 22.57 6.37 -21.15
CA LEU A 259 21.37 6.70 -20.36
C LEU A 259 20.44 7.67 -21.08
N ARG A 260 20.97 8.65 -21.81
CA ARG A 260 20.16 9.62 -22.55
C ARG A 260 19.26 8.95 -23.58
N ARG A 261 19.80 7.99 -24.33
CA ARG A 261 19.01 7.24 -25.33
C ARG A 261 17.96 6.34 -24.69
N VAL A 262 18.31 5.71 -23.57
CA VAL A 262 17.35 4.90 -22.80
C VAL A 262 16.20 5.77 -22.27
N THR A 263 16.52 6.95 -21.72
CA THR A 263 15.50 7.89 -21.23
C THR A 263 14.58 8.35 -22.35
N MET A 264 15.11 8.72 -23.52
CA MET A 264 14.29 9.11 -24.68
C MET A 264 13.37 7.97 -25.14
N ASP A 265 13.88 6.73 -25.23
CA ASP A 265 13.05 5.59 -25.62
C ASP A 265 11.97 5.27 -24.55
N LEU A 266 12.26 5.46 -23.26
CA LEU A 266 11.27 5.31 -22.19
C LEU A 266 10.20 6.41 -22.28
N GLU A 267 10.61 7.66 -22.49
CA GLU A 267 9.73 8.80 -22.73
C GLU A 267 8.81 8.57 -23.93
N ASP A 268 9.34 8.10 -25.06
CA ASP A 268 8.54 7.84 -26.25
C ASP A 268 7.58 6.64 -26.06
N THR A 269 8.01 5.59 -25.35
CA THR A 269 7.20 4.37 -25.19
C THR A 269 6.16 4.43 -24.08
N LEU A 270 6.40 5.24 -23.05
CA LEU A 270 5.56 5.36 -21.84
C LEU A 270 5.03 6.79 -21.60
N GLY A 271 5.42 7.77 -22.42
CA GLY A 271 4.98 9.17 -22.28
C GLY A 271 3.52 9.41 -22.68
N GLU A 272 2.93 8.54 -23.49
CA GLU A 272 1.52 8.63 -23.92
C GLU A 272 0.50 8.13 -22.88
N VAL A 273 0.88 8.06 -21.60
CA VAL A 273 0.01 7.51 -20.56
C VAL A 273 -1.00 8.56 -20.10
N THR A 274 -2.28 8.20 -20.16
CA THR A 274 -3.39 8.97 -19.58
C THR A 274 -3.35 8.92 -18.06
N TYR A 275 -3.68 10.01 -17.37
CA TYR A 275 -3.68 10.11 -15.91
C TYR A 275 -5.11 10.22 -15.39
N GLU A 276 -5.45 9.44 -14.37
CA GLU A 276 -6.72 9.50 -13.65
C GLU A 276 -6.45 9.87 -12.19
N GLY A 277 -6.97 11.02 -11.72
CA GLY A 277 -6.76 11.48 -10.35
C GLY A 277 -5.28 11.76 -9.97
N GLY A 278 -4.41 11.98 -10.96
CA GLY A 278 -2.97 12.19 -10.77
C GLY A 278 -2.12 10.91 -10.68
N ILE A 279 -2.70 9.74 -10.99
CA ILE A 279 -1.99 8.46 -11.08
C ILE A 279 -2.11 7.94 -12.52
N PRO A 280 -1.05 7.34 -13.11
CA PRO A 280 -1.12 6.70 -14.42
C PRO A 280 -2.26 5.68 -14.52
N ASP A 281 -3.06 5.81 -15.58
CA ASP A 281 -4.04 4.82 -15.99
C ASP A 281 -3.38 3.79 -16.92
N ILE A 282 -2.55 2.93 -16.35
CA ILE A 282 -1.83 1.90 -17.09
C ILE A 282 -1.75 0.59 -16.30
N LYS A 283 -1.93 -0.53 -17.00
CA LYS A 283 -1.69 -1.87 -16.47
C LYS A 283 -0.19 -2.10 -16.28
N PHE A 284 0.22 -2.74 -15.20
CA PHE A 284 1.63 -2.97 -14.90
C PHE A 284 2.28 -3.86 -15.97
N SER A 285 1.59 -4.90 -16.42
CA SER A 285 1.98 -5.73 -17.57
C SER A 285 2.35 -4.94 -18.83
N ARG A 286 1.66 -3.84 -19.14
CA ARG A 286 1.99 -2.99 -20.29
C ARG A 286 3.29 -2.23 -20.07
N VAL A 287 3.47 -1.65 -18.87
CA VAL A 287 4.73 -0.97 -18.50
C VAL A 287 5.90 -1.95 -18.54
N LEU A 288 5.71 -3.14 -17.96
CA LEU A 288 6.70 -4.20 -17.93
C LEU A 288 7.09 -4.65 -19.34
N GLY A 289 6.11 -4.84 -20.23
CA GLY A 289 6.38 -5.20 -21.63
C GLY A 289 7.22 -4.14 -22.36
N LYS A 290 6.98 -2.85 -22.12
CA LYS A 290 7.78 -1.77 -22.70
C LYS A 290 9.20 -1.73 -22.12
N ILE A 291 9.35 -1.82 -20.79
CA ILE A 291 10.67 -1.92 -20.14
C ILE A 291 11.44 -3.13 -20.69
N TRP A 292 10.76 -4.28 -20.87
CA TRP A 292 11.36 -5.48 -21.43
C TRP A 292 11.84 -5.27 -22.87
N SER A 293 11.05 -4.59 -23.72
CA SER A 293 11.47 -4.29 -25.09
C SER A 293 12.72 -3.42 -25.16
N ILE A 294 12.86 -2.45 -24.24
CA ILE A 294 14.03 -1.59 -24.10
C ILE A 294 15.22 -2.39 -23.53
N ALA A 295 14.96 -3.24 -22.54
CA ALA A 295 15.97 -4.12 -21.95
C ALA A 295 16.62 -5.02 -23.01
N LEU A 296 15.85 -5.56 -23.95
CA LEU A 296 16.37 -6.34 -25.09
C LEU A 296 17.19 -5.46 -26.05
N LYS A 297 16.70 -4.27 -26.40
CA LYS A 297 17.36 -3.31 -27.32
C LYS A 297 18.73 -2.87 -26.80
N TYR A 298 18.86 -2.62 -25.50
CA TYR A 298 20.09 -2.13 -24.87
C TYR A 298 20.88 -3.19 -24.10
N HIS A 299 20.50 -4.47 -24.21
CA HIS A 299 21.16 -5.58 -23.54
C HIS A 299 21.30 -5.36 -22.02
N PHE A 300 20.20 -4.96 -21.38
CA PHE A 300 20.16 -4.85 -19.92
C PHE A 300 20.50 -6.19 -19.29
N ARG A 301 21.10 -6.11 -18.09
CA ARG A 301 21.30 -7.29 -17.26
C ARG A 301 20.02 -7.45 -16.47
N MET A 302 19.45 -8.65 -16.42
CA MET A 302 18.31 -8.92 -15.55
C MET A 302 18.82 -9.80 -14.43
N PRO A 303 19.17 -9.23 -13.25
CA PRO A 303 19.59 -10.03 -12.12
C PRO A 303 18.53 -11.09 -11.77
N PRO A 304 18.92 -12.29 -11.30
CA PRO A 304 17.97 -13.35 -10.96
C PRO A 304 16.89 -12.91 -9.97
N TYR A 305 17.24 -12.09 -8.96
CA TYR A 305 16.26 -11.60 -8.00
C TYR A 305 15.17 -10.72 -8.67
N PHE A 306 15.55 -9.92 -9.68
CA PHE A 306 14.65 -9.00 -10.36
C PHE A 306 13.63 -9.77 -11.20
N THR A 307 14.04 -10.86 -11.87
CA THR A 307 13.11 -11.70 -12.64
C THR A 307 12.10 -12.41 -11.72
N LEU A 308 12.52 -12.84 -10.53
CA LEU A 308 11.63 -13.39 -9.51
C LEU A 308 10.62 -12.35 -9.00
N VAL A 309 11.04 -11.10 -8.78
CA VAL A 309 10.13 -10.01 -8.41
C VAL A 309 9.08 -9.79 -9.50
N LEU A 310 9.51 -9.71 -10.76
CA LEU A 310 8.59 -9.53 -11.89
C LEU A 310 7.58 -10.67 -12.00
N ARG A 311 8.03 -11.92 -11.82
CA ARG A 311 7.14 -13.10 -11.79
C ARG A 311 6.09 -12.97 -10.69
N SER A 312 6.50 -12.60 -9.48
CA SER A 312 5.60 -12.42 -8.34
C SER A 312 4.52 -11.38 -8.61
N ILE A 313 4.91 -10.20 -9.09
CA ILE A 313 3.97 -9.10 -9.37
C ILE A 313 3.02 -9.48 -10.51
N ALA A 314 3.54 -10.11 -11.58
CA ALA A 314 2.72 -10.55 -12.71
C ALA A 314 1.68 -11.60 -12.32
N SER A 315 2.04 -12.55 -11.44
CA SER A 315 1.12 -13.56 -10.92
C SER A 315 -0.08 -12.95 -10.17
N LEU A 316 0.19 -11.96 -9.31
CA LEU A 316 -0.84 -11.27 -8.54
C LEU A 316 -1.69 -10.32 -9.36
N GLU A 317 -1.07 -9.58 -10.29
CA GLU A 317 -1.80 -8.77 -11.26
C GLU A 317 -2.73 -9.66 -12.08
N GLY A 318 -2.27 -10.85 -12.50
CA GLY A 318 -3.10 -11.83 -13.20
C GLY A 318 -4.33 -12.25 -12.40
N LEU A 319 -4.18 -12.51 -11.10
CA LEU A 319 -5.31 -12.83 -10.21
C LEU A 319 -6.28 -11.64 -10.06
N ALA A 320 -5.74 -10.43 -9.87
CA ALA A 320 -6.53 -9.22 -9.71
C ALA A 320 -7.33 -8.87 -10.98
N ILE A 321 -6.68 -8.94 -12.15
CA ILE A 321 -7.33 -8.72 -13.47
C ILE A 321 -8.38 -9.80 -13.75
N ALA A 322 -8.12 -11.05 -13.33
CA ALA A 322 -9.09 -12.12 -13.52
C ALA A 322 -10.39 -11.87 -12.74
N GLN A 323 -10.29 -11.24 -11.56
CA GLN A 323 -11.44 -10.84 -10.74
C GLN A 323 -12.11 -9.55 -11.26
N ASP A 324 -11.31 -8.53 -11.58
CA ASP A 324 -11.75 -7.23 -12.10
C ASP A 324 -10.91 -6.85 -13.32
N GLY A 325 -11.52 -6.89 -14.51
CA GLY A 325 -10.83 -6.58 -15.77
C GLY A 325 -10.34 -5.13 -15.88
N THR A 326 -10.86 -4.24 -15.02
CA THR A 326 -10.49 -2.84 -14.90
C THR A 326 -9.46 -2.57 -13.80
N PHE A 327 -8.95 -3.61 -13.13
CA PHE A 327 -7.96 -3.49 -12.08
C PHE A 327 -6.67 -2.82 -12.58
N LYS A 328 -6.21 -1.81 -11.83
CA LYS A 328 -5.00 -1.01 -12.13
C LYS A 328 -4.01 -1.13 -10.98
N THR A 329 -2.93 -1.89 -11.21
CA THR A 329 -1.91 -2.21 -10.21
C THR A 329 -1.26 -0.97 -9.57
N PHE A 330 -0.91 0.04 -10.35
CA PHE A 330 -0.31 1.27 -9.82
C PHE A 330 -1.28 2.06 -8.93
N GLN A 331 -2.56 2.14 -9.31
CA GLN A 331 -3.58 2.81 -8.49
C GLN A 331 -3.79 2.09 -7.15
N ALA A 332 -3.72 0.76 -7.14
CA ALA A 332 -3.81 -0.03 -5.91
C ALA A 332 -2.55 0.12 -5.02
N ALA A 333 -1.36 0.18 -5.62
CA ALA A 333 -0.09 0.24 -4.89
C ALA A 333 0.28 1.64 -4.37
N TYR A 334 -0.02 2.68 -5.13
CA TYR A 334 0.46 4.03 -4.85
C TYR A 334 0.03 4.60 -3.49
N PRO A 335 -1.21 4.39 -2.99
CA PRO A 335 -1.60 4.81 -1.64
C PRO A 335 -0.68 4.25 -0.54
N TYR A 336 -0.27 2.99 -0.67
CA TYR A 336 0.64 2.36 0.28
C TYR A 336 2.04 2.99 0.21
N VAL A 337 2.56 3.22 -1.00
CA VAL A 337 3.85 3.90 -1.22
C VAL A 337 3.85 5.30 -0.62
N VAL A 338 2.79 6.08 -0.85
CA VAL A 338 2.63 7.43 -0.29
C VAL A 338 2.61 7.40 1.24
N ARG A 339 1.83 6.49 1.85
CA ARG A 339 1.80 6.33 3.31
C ARG A 339 3.18 6.00 3.86
N LYS A 340 3.90 5.10 3.20
CA LYS A 340 5.25 4.71 3.59
C LYS A 340 6.23 5.87 3.49
N LEU A 341 6.18 6.66 2.42
CA LEU A 341 7.00 7.87 2.29
C LEU A 341 6.72 8.88 3.42
N LEU A 342 5.47 8.98 3.86
CA LEU A 342 5.06 9.91 4.91
C LEU A 342 5.36 9.40 6.34
N SER A 343 5.36 8.08 6.55
CA SER A 343 5.58 7.46 7.87
C SER A 343 7.04 7.07 8.12
N ASP A 344 7.76 6.61 7.10
CA ASP A 344 9.16 6.23 7.21
C ASP A 344 10.07 7.46 7.11
N ASN A 345 10.81 7.71 8.18
CA ASN A 345 11.74 8.81 8.29
C ASN A 345 13.19 8.41 7.91
N SER A 346 13.40 7.32 7.15
CA SER A 346 14.72 6.98 6.62
C SER A 346 15.27 8.09 5.70
N LEU A 347 16.60 8.11 5.49
CA LEU A 347 17.21 9.11 4.60
C LEU A 347 16.75 8.92 3.15
N ASP A 348 16.49 7.67 2.75
CA ASP A 348 16.15 7.31 1.39
C ASP A 348 14.69 7.68 1.05
N THR A 349 13.73 7.33 1.92
CA THR A 349 12.34 7.79 1.73
C THR A 349 12.23 9.31 1.76
N ARG A 350 13.05 9.99 2.57
CA ARG A 350 13.13 11.45 2.56
C ARG A 350 13.65 12.02 1.24
N LYS A 351 14.66 11.40 0.62
CA LYS A 351 15.17 11.83 -0.70
C LYS A 351 14.11 11.67 -1.77
N VAL A 352 13.47 10.51 -1.84
CA VAL A 352 12.38 10.23 -2.81
C VAL A 352 11.24 11.22 -2.61
N LEU A 353 10.78 11.39 -1.36
CA LEU A 353 9.69 12.32 -1.06
C LEU A 353 10.06 13.77 -1.40
N HIS A 354 11.31 14.17 -1.17
CA HIS A 354 11.80 15.48 -1.59
C HIS A 354 11.79 15.62 -3.12
N GLN A 355 12.21 14.61 -3.88
CA GLN A 355 12.18 14.64 -5.35
C GLN A 355 10.77 14.75 -5.92
N VAL A 356 9.77 14.16 -5.24
CA VAL A 356 8.38 14.25 -5.70
C VAL A 356 7.74 15.58 -5.35
N ILE A 357 7.97 16.07 -4.14
CA ILE A 357 7.32 17.27 -3.62
C ILE A 357 7.97 18.53 -4.18
N PHE A 358 9.29 18.50 -4.42
CA PHE A 358 10.02 19.65 -4.91
C PHE A 358 10.34 19.49 -6.38
N ASN A 359 10.13 20.54 -7.16
CA ASN A 359 10.63 20.56 -8.53
C ASN A 359 12.17 20.74 -8.55
N ARG A 360 12.78 20.67 -9.73
CA ARG A 360 14.24 20.86 -9.91
C ARG A 360 14.75 22.22 -9.39
N ARG A 361 13.88 23.22 -9.25
CA ARG A 361 14.18 24.56 -8.70
C ARG A 361 13.96 24.65 -7.18
N LYS A 362 13.68 23.52 -6.51
CA LYS A 362 13.32 23.44 -5.07
C LYS A 362 12.04 24.20 -4.70
N GLU A 363 11.15 24.39 -5.67
CA GLU A 363 9.83 24.98 -5.47
C GLU A 363 8.82 23.89 -5.10
N PHE A 364 7.83 24.25 -4.29
CA PHE A 364 6.93 23.30 -3.64
C PHE A 364 5.72 22.96 -4.53
N GLN A 365 5.49 21.68 -4.84
CA GLN A 365 4.39 21.24 -5.70
C GLN A 365 3.12 20.96 -4.87
N TRP A 366 2.37 22.01 -4.54
CA TRP A 366 1.16 21.94 -3.70
C TRP A 366 0.11 20.95 -4.20
N GLN A 367 -0.10 20.87 -5.51
CA GLN A 367 -1.08 19.96 -6.11
C GLN A 367 -0.72 18.48 -5.82
N LYS A 368 0.56 18.11 -5.91
CA LYS A 368 1.02 16.75 -5.61
C LYS A 368 0.85 16.41 -4.14
N ILE A 369 1.13 17.35 -3.24
CA ILE A 369 0.91 17.12 -1.81
C ILE A 369 -0.57 16.93 -1.50
N ALA A 370 -1.46 17.75 -2.08
CA ALA A 370 -2.89 17.56 -1.89
C ALA A 370 -3.34 16.14 -2.30
N VAL A 371 -2.82 15.65 -3.43
CA VAL A 371 -3.04 14.25 -3.87
C VAL A 371 -2.43 13.25 -2.90
N PHE A 372 -1.19 13.44 -2.45
CA PHE A 372 -0.53 12.56 -1.48
C PHE A 372 -1.30 12.47 -0.16
N LEU A 373 -1.76 13.60 0.36
CA LEU A 373 -2.50 13.64 1.62
C LEU A 373 -3.89 13.02 1.45
N LYS A 374 -4.56 13.26 0.31
CA LYS A 374 -5.82 12.58 -0.03
C LYS A 374 -5.64 11.05 -0.08
N LEU A 375 -4.62 10.57 -0.77
CA LEU A 375 -4.30 9.14 -0.89
C LEU A 375 -3.88 8.53 0.45
N ALA A 376 -3.16 9.28 1.29
CA ALA A 376 -2.83 8.85 2.64
C ALA A 376 -4.07 8.75 3.53
N SER A 377 -5.07 9.61 3.33
CA SER A 377 -6.32 9.64 4.09
C SER A 377 -7.41 8.67 3.63
N ALA A 378 -7.28 8.05 2.45
CA ALA A 378 -8.27 7.15 1.83
C ALA A 378 -8.48 5.80 2.56
N ARG A 379 -8.35 5.79 3.88
CA ARG A 379 -8.48 4.65 4.81
C ARG A 379 -9.89 4.03 4.85
N GLY A 380 -10.86 4.52 4.09
CA GLY A 380 -12.29 4.14 4.20
C GLY A 380 -12.63 2.73 3.70
N ASN A 381 -12.09 2.29 2.55
CA ASN A 381 -12.61 1.08 1.89
C ASN A 381 -11.88 -0.22 2.28
N PHE A 382 -10.75 -0.13 2.97
CA PHE A 382 -9.92 -1.31 3.31
C PHE A 382 -10.12 -1.79 4.75
N ARG A 383 -10.85 -1.03 5.59
CA ARG A 383 -10.83 -1.20 7.05
C ARG A 383 -12.03 -1.95 7.63
N GLN A 384 -13.04 -2.30 6.83
CA GLN A 384 -14.26 -2.92 7.38
C GLN A 384 -14.13 -4.39 7.81
N ASN A 385 -13.04 -5.11 7.48
CA ASN A 385 -12.89 -6.53 7.85
C ASN A 385 -11.51 -6.92 8.43
N THR A 386 -10.90 -6.10 9.29
CA THR A 386 -9.62 -6.46 9.95
C THR A 386 -9.70 -6.34 11.47
N GLY A 387 -9.70 -7.51 12.14
CA GLY A 387 -9.50 -7.61 13.57
C GLY A 387 -8.07 -7.19 13.96
N ALA A 388 -8.02 -6.37 15.02
CA ALA A 388 -6.93 -6.13 15.96
C ALA A 388 -5.48 -6.30 15.47
N LEU A 389 -4.86 -5.20 15.05
CA LEU A 389 -3.44 -4.93 15.37
C LEU A 389 -3.40 -4.16 16.70
N PRO A 390 -2.39 -4.38 17.57
CA PRO A 390 -2.32 -3.73 18.86
C PRO A 390 -2.25 -2.21 18.69
N GLU A 391 -3.06 -1.51 19.50
CA GLU A 391 -3.17 -0.06 19.54
C GLU A 391 -1.79 0.60 19.66
N ARG A 392 -1.38 1.31 18.60
CA ARG A 392 -0.65 2.56 18.77
C ARG A 392 -1.69 3.66 18.60
N LYS A 393 -2.07 4.32 19.70
CA LYS A 393 -3.01 5.44 19.76
C LYS A 393 -2.72 6.44 18.62
N GLY A 394 -3.50 6.35 17.55
CA GLY A 394 -3.35 7.12 16.33
C GLY A 394 -4.71 7.29 15.66
N LEU A 395 -5.09 8.56 15.52
CA LEU A 395 -6.31 9.14 14.92
C LEU A 395 -7.57 8.26 14.91
N ASP A 396 -8.58 8.68 15.67
CA ASP A 396 -9.96 8.19 15.53
C ASP A 396 -10.52 8.61 14.15
N VAL A 397 -10.82 7.62 13.31
CA VAL A 397 -11.17 7.76 11.88
C VAL A 397 -12.68 7.73 11.66
N SER A 398 -13.46 7.58 12.72
CA SER A 398 -14.93 7.60 12.69
C SER A 398 -15.49 8.88 12.04
N ASN A 399 -14.83 10.03 12.21
CA ASN A 399 -15.22 11.31 11.60
C ASN A 399 -14.72 11.54 10.14
N LEU A 400 -14.17 10.51 9.48
CA LEU A 400 -13.64 10.60 8.11
C LEU A 400 -14.45 9.79 7.07
N ALA A 401 -15.48 9.06 7.52
CA ALA A 401 -16.22 8.11 6.68
C ALA A 401 -17.30 8.75 5.77
N GLU A 402 -17.62 10.03 5.91
CA GLU A 402 -18.64 10.72 5.09
C GLU A 402 -18.13 11.21 3.71
N ILE A 403 -16.91 10.84 3.29
CA ILE A 403 -16.23 11.44 2.13
C ILE A 403 -15.94 10.38 1.05
N SER A 404 -16.94 9.59 0.65
CA SER A 404 -16.78 8.55 -0.38
C SER A 404 -17.30 8.89 -1.77
N ASP A 405 -18.16 9.90 -1.96
CA ASP A 405 -18.76 10.16 -3.28
C ASP A 405 -18.29 11.48 -3.90
N ALA A 406 -17.39 11.41 -4.90
CA ALA A 406 -17.17 12.51 -5.84
C ALA A 406 -16.27 12.13 -7.03
N SER A 407 -16.83 11.39 -7.99
CA SER A 407 -16.37 11.36 -9.39
C SER A 407 -16.73 12.69 -10.07
N SER A 408 -15.83 13.67 -10.07
CA SER A 408 -15.82 14.83 -10.98
C SER A 408 -14.75 15.82 -10.51
N LEU A 409 -13.60 15.83 -11.20
CA LEU A 409 -12.43 16.63 -10.83
C LEU A 409 -12.40 18.05 -11.43
N ASP A 410 -13.48 18.51 -12.08
CA ASP A 410 -13.40 19.72 -12.93
C ASP A 410 -14.07 20.99 -12.41
N ARG A 411 -14.57 21.02 -11.16
CA ARG A 411 -15.04 22.27 -10.53
C ARG A 411 -14.65 22.33 -9.06
N ALA A 412 -13.70 23.18 -8.71
CA ALA A 412 -13.31 23.43 -7.33
C ALA A 412 -14.42 24.17 -6.59
N THR A 413 -15.27 23.43 -5.85
CA THR A 413 -16.21 24.03 -4.90
C THR A 413 -15.49 24.37 -3.57
N PRO A 414 -15.86 25.48 -2.90
CA PRO A 414 -15.20 25.96 -1.68
C PRO A 414 -15.21 24.98 -0.50
N GLU A 415 -16.14 24.01 -0.48
CA GLU A 415 -16.23 22.98 0.57
C GLU A 415 -15.15 21.91 0.44
N ARG A 416 -14.80 21.46 -0.77
CA ARG A 416 -13.76 20.44 -1.00
C ARG A 416 -12.36 20.95 -0.61
N ALA A 417 -12.11 22.22 -0.85
CA ALA A 417 -10.85 22.85 -0.48
C ALA A 417 -10.74 23.00 1.06
N MET A 418 -11.87 23.18 1.76
CA MET A 418 -11.95 23.18 3.22
C MET A 418 -11.57 21.83 3.84
N HIS A 419 -12.02 20.72 3.24
CA HIS A 419 -11.62 19.37 3.66
C HIS A 419 -10.11 19.13 3.46
N THR A 420 -9.54 19.53 2.33
CA THR A 420 -8.10 19.39 2.06
C THR A 420 -7.25 20.24 3.00
N ALA A 421 -7.63 21.49 3.28
CA ALA A 421 -6.91 22.36 4.20
C ALA A 421 -6.98 21.86 5.66
N ASN A 422 -8.14 21.36 6.09
CA ASN A 422 -8.34 20.74 7.40
C ASN A 422 -7.52 19.44 7.53
N LEU A 423 -7.47 18.62 6.48
CA LEU A 423 -6.64 17.43 6.42
C LEU A 423 -5.14 17.77 6.52
N CYS A 424 -4.68 18.78 5.78
CA CYS A 424 -3.30 19.30 5.85
C CYS A 424 -2.94 19.78 7.26
N LEU A 425 -3.81 20.58 7.90
CA LEU A 425 -3.58 21.10 9.25
C LEU A 425 -3.54 19.98 10.30
N ARG A 426 -4.49 19.04 10.26
CA ARG A 426 -4.51 17.87 11.17
C ARG A 426 -3.31 16.96 10.97
N LEU A 427 -2.89 16.76 9.72
CA LEU A 427 -1.69 15.99 9.41
C LEU A 427 -0.44 16.71 9.95
N LEU A 428 -0.28 18.02 9.75
CA LEU A 428 0.85 18.80 10.28
C LEU A 428 0.97 18.77 11.81
N LEU A 429 -0.16 18.65 12.51
CA LEU A 429 -0.24 18.62 13.96
C LEU A 429 0.00 17.24 14.57
N SER A 430 -0.26 16.17 13.82
CA SER A 430 -0.09 14.81 14.32
C SER A 430 1.34 14.55 14.82
N ARG A 431 1.49 13.69 15.83
CA ARG A 431 2.81 13.23 16.29
C ARG A 431 3.57 12.48 15.19
N ASP A 432 2.84 11.87 14.24
CA ASP A 432 3.39 11.03 13.18
C ASP A 432 3.90 11.82 11.95
N SER A 433 3.67 13.13 11.87
CA SER A 433 4.03 13.96 10.70
C SER A 433 5.40 14.66 10.81
N ILE A 434 6.37 13.97 11.41
CA ILE A 434 7.76 14.47 11.47
C ILE A 434 8.30 14.73 10.06
N VAL A 435 7.96 13.86 9.10
CA VAL A 435 8.42 13.94 7.72
C VAL A 435 7.87 15.20 7.03
N ILE A 436 6.57 15.47 7.12
CA ILE A 436 5.93 16.65 6.52
C ILE A 436 6.48 17.95 7.12
N ARG A 437 6.61 18.03 8.46
CA ARG A 437 7.19 19.21 9.13
C ARG A 437 8.63 19.48 8.69
N ARG A 438 9.43 18.42 8.52
CA ARG A 438 10.81 18.55 8.05
C ARG A 438 10.89 18.95 6.57
N LEU A 439 10.00 18.44 5.73
CA LEU A 439 9.89 18.87 4.33
C LEU A 439 9.64 20.39 4.22
N ILE A 440 8.72 20.91 5.03
CA ILE A 440 8.45 22.36 5.09
C ILE A 440 9.71 23.12 5.53
N MET A 441 10.47 22.61 6.50
CA MET A 441 11.73 23.23 6.95
C MET A 441 12.85 23.25 5.91
N THR A 442 12.82 22.30 4.97
CA THR A 442 13.77 22.21 3.87
C THR A 442 13.29 22.93 2.60
N ALA A 443 12.03 23.36 2.56
CA ALA A 443 11.46 24.04 1.41
C ALA A 443 12.12 25.39 1.18
N ASN A 444 12.16 25.84 -0.08
CA ASN A 444 12.53 27.21 -0.39
C ASN A 444 11.45 28.16 0.15
N HIS A 445 11.70 28.77 1.31
CA HIS A 445 10.76 29.65 1.99
C HIS A 445 10.34 30.85 1.12
N LYS A 446 11.16 31.27 0.14
CA LYS A 446 10.85 32.35 -0.81
C LYS A 446 9.81 31.91 -1.84
N SER A 447 9.93 30.69 -2.37
CA SER A 447 8.92 30.10 -3.26
C SER A 447 7.62 29.86 -2.49
N LEU A 448 7.71 29.29 -1.29
CA LEU A 448 6.55 29.07 -0.41
C LEU A 448 5.79 30.38 -0.13
N ALA A 449 6.52 31.47 0.13
CA ALA A 449 5.95 32.79 0.35
C ALA A 449 5.29 33.38 -0.91
N ARG A 450 5.92 33.25 -2.09
CA ARG A 450 5.33 33.69 -3.37
C ARG A 450 4.08 32.89 -3.71
N ASP A 451 4.09 31.59 -3.48
CA ASP A 451 2.95 30.71 -3.70
C ASP A 451 1.77 31.07 -2.79
N LEU A 452 2.03 31.34 -1.50
CA LEU A 452 1.02 31.80 -0.53
C LEU A 452 0.36 33.14 -0.95
N ILE A 453 1.08 33.99 -1.69
CA ILE A 453 0.56 35.27 -2.20
C ILE A 453 -0.08 35.13 -3.59
N SER A 454 0.20 34.03 -4.31
CA SER A 454 -0.27 33.78 -5.67
C SER A 454 -1.81 33.84 -5.78
N LYS A 455 -2.30 34.12 -6.99
CA LYS A 455 -3.74 34.09 -7.30
C LYS A 455 -4.33 32.70 -7.02
N ASP A 456 -3.55 31.64 -7.25
CA ASP A 456 -3.98 30.25 -7.00
C ASP A 456 -4.17 29.94 -5.51
N ALA A 457 -3.48 30.67 -4.63
CA ALA A 457 -3.64 30.56 -3.17
C ALA A 457 -4.80 31.40 -2.62
N ALA A 458 -5.61 32.07 -3.45
CA ALA A 458 -6.79 32.80 -2.99
C ALA A 458 -7.77 31.88 -2.26
N ILE A 459 -7.97 30.66 -2.78
CA ILE A 459 -8.81 29.63 -2.15
C ILE A 459 -8.23 29.25 -0.78
N PHE A 460 -6.92 28.97 -0.71
CA PHE A 460 -6.26 28.64 0.55
C PHE A 460 -6.38 29.76 1.59
N ARG A 461 -6.23 31.04 1.19
CA ARG A 461 -6.38 32.20 2.07
C ARG A 461 -7.81 32.36 2.59
N ALA A 462 -8.82 32.18 1.73
CA ALA A 462 -10.23 32.23 2.12
C ALA A 462 -10.61 31.09 3.10
N LEU A 463 -9.97 29.93 2.97
CA LEU A 463 -10.16 28.80 3.89
C LEU A 463 -9.46 29.01 5.22
N LEU A 464 -8.23 29.52 5.19
CA LEU A 464 -7.50 29.89 6.39
C LEU A 464 -8.27 30.96 7.18
N SER A 465 -8.85 31.96 6.51
CA SER A 465 -9.67 32.98 7.17
C SER A 465 -10.95 32.40 7.80
N ARG A 466 -11.61 31.43 7.16
CA ARG A 466 -12.78 30.75 7.74
C ARG A 466 -12.42 29.90 8.95
N ALA A 467 -11.33 29.13 8.87
CA ALA A 467 -10.86 28.31 9.98
C ALA A 467 -10.43 29.17 11.19
N LEU A 468 -9.77 30.30 10.94
CA LEU A 468 -9.44 31.27 11.99
C LEU A 468 -10.68 31.98 12.54
N ALA A 469 -11.69 32.27 11.71
CA ALA A 469 -12.93 32.90 12.15
C ALA A 469 -13.67 32.07 13.22
N ASP A 470 -13.67 30.75 13.09
CA ASP A 470 -14.23 29.84 14.10
C ASP A 470 -13.50 29.95 15.44
N VAL A 471 -12.16 30.07 15.41
CA VAL A 471 -11.36 30.28 16.61
C VAL A 471 -11.68 31.62 17.27
N VAL A 472 -11.80 32.69 16.47
CA VAL A 472 -12.12 34.03 16.98
C VAL A 472 -13.53 34.06 17.57
N CYS A 473 -14.53 33.50 16.89
CA CYS A 473 -15.91 33.42 17.38
C CYS A 473 -15.98 32.72 18.75
N GLN A 474 -15.34 31.55 18.89
CA GLN A 474 -15.34 30.83 20.17
C GLN A 474 -14.55 31.55 21.27
N TRP A 475 -13.47 32.24 20.92
CA TRP A 475 -12.76 33.10 21.87
C TRP A 475 -13.68 34.21 22.38
N MET A 476 -14.46 34.86 21.50
CA MET A 476 -15.45 35.85 21.92
C MET A 476 -16.49 35.24 22.87
N VAL A 477 -17.09 34.09 22.53
CA VAL A 477 -18.04 33.36 23.40
C VAL A 477 -17.44 33.06 24.78
N LYS A 478 -16.17 32.66 24.84
CA LYS A 478 -15.47 32.34 26.09
C LYS A 478 -15.20 33.60 26.94
N VAL A 479 -14.91 34.73 26.30
CA VAL A 479 -14.60 36.02 26.95
C VAL A 479 -15.87 36.73 27.42
N THR A 480 -16.97 36.64 26.67
CA THR A 480 -18.24 37.32 26.98
C THR A 480 -19.10 36.62 28.04
N ALA A 481 -18.53 35.70 28.82
CA ALA A 481 -19.19 35.07 29.97
C ALA A 481 -20.56 34.43 29.69
N LEU A 482 -20.79 33.90 28.47
CA LEU A 482 -21.92 33.02 28.14
C LEU A 482 -21.93 31.70 28.95
N LYS A 483 -20.88 31.47 29.75
CA LYS A 483 -20.78 30.41 30.74
C LYS A 483 -21.63 30.65 32.00
N GLN A 484 -21.95 31.91 32.35
CA GLN A 484 -22.63 32.23 33.62
C GLN A 484 -24.16 32.19 33.57
N LEU A 485 -24.78 32.23 32.38
CA LEU A 485 -26.24 32.12 32.24
C LEU A 485 -26.72 30.66 32.07
N ARG A 486 -25.83 29.75 31.67
CA ARG A 486 -26.15 28.33 31.46
C ARG A 486 -26.11 27.48 32.75
N ASP A 487 -25.43 27.96 33.80
CA ASP A 487 -25.34 27.29 35.11
C ASP A 487 -26.46 27.70 36.08
N ARG A 488 -27.41 28.56 35.67
CA ARG A 488 -28.46 29.11 36.55
C ARG A 488 -29.89 28.76 36.16
N GLY A 489 -30.09 27.77 35.28
CA GLY A 489 -31.40 27.24 34.92
C GLY A 489 -31.39 25.72 35.01
N ASP A 490 -31.91 25.18 36.11
CA ASP A 490 -32.32 23.78 36.22
C ASP A 490 -33.53 23.56 35.29
N ASP A 491 -33.31 22.97 34.12
CA ASP A 491 -34.38 22.34 33.33
C ASP A 491 -33.81 21.18 32.48
N PRO A 492 -34.18 19.92 32.75
CA PRO A 492 -33.65 18.75 32.05
C PRO A 492 -34.44 18.53 30.75
N GLY A 493 -34.21 19.37 29.74
CA GLY A 493 -35.09 19.35 28.56
C GLY A 493 -34.61 20.01 27.28
N LEU A 494 -33.34 20.40 27.12
CA LEU A 494 -32.83 20.89 25.84
C LEU A 494 -31.43 20.32 25.51
N SER A 495 -31.39 19.60 24.39
CA SER A 495 -30.25 19.29 23.52
C SER A 495 -28.86 19.28 24.17
N LYS A 496 -28.42 18.05 24.49
CA LYS A 496 -27.01 17.69 24.64
C LYS A 496 -26.17 18.29 23.50
N GLU A 497 -25.12 19.02 23.90
CA GLU A 497 -23.89 19.30 23.15
C GLU A 497 -24.07 19.75 21.68
N ALA A 498 -24.03 21.05 21.42
CA ALA A 498 -23.55 21.53 20.12
C ALA A 498 -22.10 21.02 19.95
N PRO A 499 -21.79 20.22 18.93
CA PRO A 499 -20.51 19.54 18.83
C PRO A 499 -19.41 20.57 18.64
N ILE A 500 -18.42 20.56 19.54
CA ILE A 500 -17.15 21.24 19.35
C ILE A 500 -16.62 20.79 17.99
N SER A 501 -16.54 21.69 17.00
CA SER A 501 -15.92 21.33 15.73
C SER A 501 -14.49 20.83 15.99
N PRO A 502 -14.14 19.60 15.60
CA PRO A 502 -12.80 19.02 15.85
C PRO A 502 -11.65 19.78 15.18
N VAL A 503 -11.96 20.84 14.44
CA VAL A 503 -11.02 21.80 13.84
C VAL A 503 -10.43 22.74 14.88
N VAL A 504 -11.20 23.16 15.89
CA VAL A 504 -10.81 24.25 16.80
C VAL A 504 -9.83 23.81 17.88
N SER A 505 -10.01 22.60 18.44
CA SER A 505 -9.03 22.01 19.37
C SER A 505 -7.66 21.85 18.70
N SER A 506 -7.65 21.42 17.44
CA SER A 506 -6.43 21.24 16.67
C SER A 506 -5.67 22.56 16.42
N LEU A 507 -6.36 23.67 16.12
CA LEU A 507 -5.72 24.96 15.84
C LEU A 507 -5.15 25.65 17.08
N GLN A 508 -5.80 25.52 18.25
CA GLN A 508 -5.21 26.01 19.50
C GLN A 508 -3.95 25.22 19.90
N GLU A 509 -3.89 23.94 19.55
CA GLU A 509 -2.68 23.12 19.68
C GLU A 509 -1.59 23.54 18.68
N VAL A 510 -1.93 23.93 17.43
CA VAL A 510 -0.99 24.48 16.42
C VAL A 510 -0.19 25.64 16.98
N VAL A 511 -0.89 26.64 17.54
CA VAL A 511 -0.28 27.89 17.99
C VAL A 511 0.60 27.68 19.24
N ARG A 512 0.28 26.65 20.04
CA ARG A 512 1.06 26.27 21.23
C ARG A 512 2.23 25.33 20.94
N ASP A 513 2.26 24.66 19.79
CA ASP A 513 3.33 23.71 19.46
C ASP A 513 4.68 24.43 19.26
N ARG A 514 5.65 24.11 20.13
CA ARG A 514 7.03 24.62 20.05
C ARG A 514 7.67 24.32 18.71
N ARG A 515 7.32 23.21 18.05
CA ARG A 515 7.89 22.78 16.77
C ARG A 515 7.45 23.67 15.61
N LEU A 516 6.17 24.06 15.59
CA LEU A 516 5.62 24.98 14.59
C LEU A 516 6.14 26.41 14.78
N LYS A 517 6.39 26.83 16.03
CA LYS A 517 7.07 28.09 16.31
C LYS A 517 8.49 28.16 15.72
N VAL A 518 9.24 27.06 15.75
CA VAL A 518 10.58 26.99 15.13
C VAL A 518 10.47 27.09 13.60
N ILE A 519 9.50 26.41 13.00
CA ILE A 519 9.23 26.50 11.55
C ILE A 519 8.90 27.93 11.15
N PHE A 520 7.99 28.57 11.90
CA PHE A 520 7.59 29.95 11.64
C PHE A 520 8.75 30.95 11.86
N SER A 521 9.53 30.78 12.93
CA SER A 521 10.70 31.62 13.21
C SER A 521 11.75 31.54 12.10
N LYS A 522 12.03 30.33 11.60
CA LYS A 522 12.93 30.14 10.46
C LYS A 522 12.37 30.76 9.18
N PHE A 523 11.10 30.53 8.88
CA PHE A 523 10.42 31.10 7.72
C PHE A 523 10.51 32.63 7.71
N VAL A 524 10.22 33.29 8.84
CA VAL A 524 10.32 34.74 9.00
C VAL A 524 11.77 35.23 8.86
N LYS A 525 12.74 34.50 9.43
CA LYS A 525 14.16 34.84 9.33
C LYS A 525 14.64 34.82 7.88
N ASP A 526 14.29 33.77 7.12
CA ASP A 526 14.70 33.60 5.72
C ASP A 526 13.98 34.61 4.79
N LEU A 527 12.76 35.03 5.13
CA LEU A 527 12.02 36.09 4.43
C LEU A 527 12.56 37.50 4.69
N ARG A 528 13.27 37.71 5.80
CA ARG A 528 13.85 39.01 6.15
C ARG A 528 14.89 39.49 5.13
N GLU A 529 15.48 38.56 4.38
CA GLU A 529 16.40 38.84 3.29
C GLU A 529 15.73 39.49 2.05
N GLU A 530 14.39 39.45 1.92
CA GLU A 530 13.63 40.08 0.83
C GLU A 530 12.51 40.98 1.39
N PRO A 531 12.78 42.27 1.66
CA PRO A 531 11.85 43.15 2.38
C PRO A 531 10.51 43.34 1.65
N MET A 532 10.51 43.41 0.32
CA MET A 532 9.26 43.52 -0.46
C MET A 532 8.37 42.28 -0.35
N LEU A 533 8.97 41.08 -0.34
CA LEU A 533 8.20 39.84 -0.22
C LEU A 533 7.63 39.71 1.19
N MET A 534 8.43 40.06 2.21
CA MET A 534 7.99 40.08 3.60
C MET A 534 6.80 41.03 3.82
N VAL A 535 6.83 42.24 3.23
CA VAL A 535 5.70 43.19 3.29
C VAL A 535 4.46 42.62 2.61
N ARG A 536 4.60 41.97 1.44
CA ARG A 536 3.46 41.35 0.73
C ARG A 536 2.86 40.17 1.50
N VAL A 537 3.69 39.32 2.11
CA VAL A 537 3.22 38.21 2.96
C VAL A 537 2.51 38.78 4.18
N GLY A 538 3.10 39.80 4.83
CA GLY A 538 2.52 40.49 5.97
C GLY A 538 1.18 41.12 5.66
N TRP A 539 1.05 41.78 4.50
CA TRP A 539 -0.21 42.34 4.03
C TRP A 539 -1.26 41.25 3.81
N SER A 540 -0.90 40.15 3.15
CA SER A 540 -1.83 39.03 2.94
C SER A 540 -2.25 38.37 4.26
N ALA A 541 -1.36 38.27 5.24
CA ALA A 541 -1.68 37.75 6.58
C ALA A 541 -2.62 38.70 7.35
N LEU A 542 -2.39 40.02 7.24
CA LEU A 542 -3.26 41.04 7.83
C LEU A 542 -4.66 40.98 7.23
N VAL A 543 -4.79 40.86 5.91
CA VAL A 543 -6.08 40.69 5.22
C VAL A 543 -6.80 39.42 5.71
N VAL A 544 -6.09 38.29 5.78
CA VAL A 544 -6.67 37.03 6.30
C VAL A 544 -7.16 37.20 7.75
N SER A 545 -6.38 37.88 8.60
CA SER A 545 -6.75 38.16 10.00
C SER A 545 -7.95 39.11 10.13
N ALA A 546 -8.03 40.14 9.29
CA ALA A 546 -9.14 41.08 9.28
C ALA A 546 -10.44 40.38 8.82
N VAL A 547 -10.36 39.59 7.73
CA VAL A 547 -11.49 38.81 7.22
C VAL A 547 -11.92 37.74 8.24
N SER A 548 -10.99 37.04 8.88
CA SER A 548 -11.34 36.05 9.91
C SER A 548 -12.02 36.68 11.11
N THR A 549 -11.56 37.86 11.53
CA THR A 549 -12.17 38.59 12.67
C THR A 549 -13.57 39.07 12.32
N ALA A 550 -13.78 39.59 11.10
CA ALA A 550 -15.10 40.03 10.64
C ALA A 550 -16.10 38.86 10.54
N ILE A 551 -15.68 37.73 9.96
CA ILE A 551 -16.53 36.52 9.89
C ILE A 551 -16.80 35.98 11.30
N GLY A 552 -15.80 35.96 12.18
CA GLY A 552 -15.93 35.49 13.56
C GLY A 552 -16.89 36.36 14.37
N ALA A 553 -16.78 37.69 14.24
CA ALA A 553 -17.68 38.66 14.87
C ALA A 553 -19.12 38.51 14.36
N HIS A 554 -19.30 38.33 13.05
CA HIS A 554 -20.61 38.09 12.46
C HIS A 554 -21.25 36.81 13.00
N ARG A 555 -20.50 35.69 13.03
CA ARG A 555 -20.98 34.42 13.61
C ARG A 555 -21.33 34.55 15.09
N PHE A 556 -20.51 35.28 15.85
CA PHE A 556 -20.77 35.55 17.26
C PHE A 556 -22.04 36.40 17.46
N ALA A 557 -22.26 37.42 16.62
CA ALA A 557 -23.46 38.24 16.66
C ALA A 557 -24.72 37.43 16.30
N VAL A 558 -24.62 36.49 15.34
CA VAL A 558 -25.72 35.56 15.03
C VAL A 558 -26.03 34.66 16.22
N LEU A 559 -25.02 34.07 16.85
CA LEU A 559 -25.21 33.24 18.07
C LEU A 559 -25.85 34.03 19.22
N LEU A 560 -25.39 35.27 19.46
CA LEU A 560 -26.02 36.17 20.41
C LEU A 560 -27.48 36.47 20.04
N SER A 561 -27.78 36.68 18.76
CA SER A 561 -29.15 36.95 18.33
C SER A 561 -30.08 35.75 18.53
N GLU A 562 -29.60 34.53 18.29
CA GLU A 562 -30.38 33.30 18.51
C GLU A 562 -30.64 33.04 20.01
N GLU A 563 -29.70 33.46 20.87
CA GLU A 563 -29.78 33.24 22.32
C GLU A 563 -30.61 34.32 23.05
N TYR A 564 -30.61 35.57 22.57
CA TYR A 564 -31.36 36.68 23.16
C TYR A 564 -32.72 36.96 22.48
N LEU A 565 -32.97 36.43 21.27
CA LEU A 565 -34.26 36.51 20.57
C LEU A 565 -34.77 35.10 20.19
N PRO A 566 -35.21 34.28 21.17
CA PRO A 566 -35.81 32.99 20.85
C PRO A 566 -37.13 33.19 20.10
N VAL A 567 -37.19 32.75 18.85
CA VAL A 567 -38.45 32.65 18.09
C VAL A 567 -39.27 31.50 18.71
N PRO A 568 -40.57 31.69 19.04
CA PRO A 568 -41.39 30.61 19.57
C PRO A 568 -41.57 29.54 18.48
N THR A 569 -40.99 28.35 18.68
CA THR A 569 -41.24 27.20 17.81
C THR A 569 -42.70 26.77 17.96
N SER A 570 -43.43 26.75 16.84
CA SER A 570 -44.80 26.23 16.77
C SER A 570 -44.86 24.78 17.22
N ARG A 571 -45.66 24.51 18.25
CA ARG A 571 -46.05 23.16 18.67
C ARG A 571 -46.75 22.47 17.49
N ARG A 572 -46.19 21.36 17.00
CA ARG A 572 -46.97 20.37 16.24
C ARG A 572 -47.98 19.70 17.19
N PRO A 573 -49.27 19.56 16.82
CA PRO A 573 -50.25 18.93 17.69
C PRO A 573 -49.99 17.43 17.78
N ALA A 574 -50.17 16.89 18.99
CA ALA A 574 -50.22 15.46 19.25
C ALA A 574 -51.44 14.86 18.54
N LEU A 575 -51.22 13.84 17.71
CA LEU A 575 -52.28 12.91 17.32
C LEU A 575 -52.63 12.05 18.53
N ALA A 576 -53.77 12.33 19.14
CA ALA A 576 -54.39 11.49 20.15
C ALA A 576 -55.00 10.25 19.49
N GLN A 577 -54.89 9.13 20.19
CA GLN A 577 -55.58 7.87 19.93
C GLN A 577 -57.10 8.06 19.93
N ILE A 578 -57.77 7.57 18.89
CA ILE A 578 -58.92 6.65 18.96
C ILE A 578 -58.73 5.64 17.83
#